data_AF-A0A4W5PN02-F1
#
_entry.id   AF-A0A4W5PN02-F1
#
_cell.length_a   1.000
_cell.length_b   1.000
_cell.length_c   1.000
_cell.angle_alpha   90.00
_cell.angle_beta   90.00
_cell.angle_gamma   90.00
#
_symmetry.space_group_name_H-M   'P 1'
#
loop_
_entity.id
_entity.type
_entity.pdbx_description
1 polymer ?
#
loop_
_entity_poly.entity_id
_entity_poly.type
_entity_poly.pdbx_seq_one_letter_code
_entity_poly.pdbx_strand_id
1 'polypeptide(L)'
;MGKSIPATSTEVIESLGIMIYKALDYGLKESEERELSPPLEQLIDLMTNMGQAERDACPDEGYEATEEEEEAEDDPINICNVRGYRDILRVGSC
;
A
#
# COMPACT_ATOMS: atom_id res chain seq x y z
N MET A 1 -27.43 10.66 16.26
CA MET A 1 -26.18 11.20 15.69
C MET A 1 -25.25 10.04 15.35
N GLY A 2 -25.10 9.71 14.07
CA GLY A 2 -24.04 8.80 13.63
C GLY A 2 -22.71 9.56 13.71
N LYS A 3 -21.77 9.11 14.54
CA LYS A 3 -20.41 9.64 14.51
C LYS A 3 -19.78 9.13 13.20
N SER A 4 -19.46 10.05 12.29
CA SER A 4 -18.58 9.74 11.17
C SER A 4 -17.25 9.34 11.77
N ILE A 5 -16.87 8.07 11.65
CA ILE A 5 -15.50 7.65 11.92
C ILE A 5 -14.69 8.22 10.75
N PRO A 6 -13.71 9.10 10.98
CA PRO A 6 -12.88 9.61 9.90
C PRO A 6 -12.15 8.42 9.30
N ALA A 7 -12.42 8.15 8.02
CA ALA A 7 -11.73 7.09 7.31
C ALA A 7 -10.23 7.43 7.27
N THR A 8 -9.39 6.51 7.69
CA THR A 8 -7.93 6.70 7.59
C THR A 8 -7.53 6.63 6.10
N SER A 9 -6.38 7.22 5.76
CA SER A 9 -5.83 7.07 4.41
C SER A 9 -5.63 5.61 4.04
N THR A 10 -5.27 4.76 5.00
CA THR A 10 -5.09 3.32 4.81
C THR A 10 -6.40 2.60 4.47
N GLU A 11 -7.51 2.89 5.18
CA GLU A 11 -8.83 2.33 4.87
C GLU A 11 -9.33 2.73 3.47
N VAL A 12 -9.04 3.97 3.05
CA VAL A 12 -9.40 4.44 1.70
C VAL A 12 -8.55 3.74 0.63
N ILE A 13 -7.25 3.55 0.86
CA ILE A 13 -6.37 2.84 -0.09
C ILE A 13 -6.76 1.37 -0.20
N GLU A 14 -7.07 0.72 0.93
CA GLU A 14 -7.55 -0.67 0.97
C GLU A 14 -8.86 -0.86 0.21
N SER A 15 -9.86 -0.05 0.53
CA SER A 15 -11.14 -0.09 -0.18
C SER A 15 -10.98 0.20 -1.67
N LEU A 16 -10.07 1.09 -2.06
CA LEU A 16 -9.75 1.37 -3.45
C LEU A 16 -9.08 0.17 -4.15
N GLY A 17 -8.11 -0.49 -3.51
CA GLY A 17 -7.46 -1.70 -4.04
C GLY A 17 -8.47 -2.80 -4.33
N ILE A 18 -9.42 -3.03 -3.41
CA ILE A 18 -10.53 -3.99 -3.58
C ILE A 18 -11.41 -3.61 -4.77
N MET A 19 -11.74 -2.32 -4.93
CA MET A 19 -12.56 -1.86 -6.06
C MET A 19 -11.84 -2.04 -7.40
N ILE A 20 -10.54 -1.76 -7.46
CA ILE A 20 -9.73 -1.96 -8.67
C ILE A 20 -9.70 -3.44 -9.05
N TYR A 21 -9.41 -4.34 -8.10
CA TYR A 21 -9.41 -5.78 -8.34
C TYR A 21 -10.75 -6.26 -8.91
N LYS A 22 -11.87 -5.89 -8.27
CA LYS A 22 -13.22 -6.25 -8.74
C LYS A 22 -13.56 -5.66 -10.10
N ALA A 23 -13.08 -4.46 -10.40
CA ALA A 23 -13.30 -3.83 -11.69
C ALA A 23 -12.52 -4.52 -12.82
N LEU A 24 -11.32 -5.05 -12.51
CA LEU A 24 -10.51 -5.81 -13.46
C LEU A 24 -11.16 -7.15 -13.82
N ASP A 25 -11.83 -7.80 -12.88
CA ASP A 25 -12.56 -9.07 -13.11
C ASP A 25 -13.99 -8.88 -13.64
N TYR A 26 -14.42 -7.63 -13.88
CA TYR A 26 -15.77 -7.36 -14.37
C TYR A 26 -16.03 -8.04 -15.73
N GLY A 27 -17.06 -8.88 -15.78
CA GLY A 27 -17.49 -9.60 -16.98
C GLY A 27 -16.86 -10.99 -17.16
N LEU A 28 -16.00 -11.43 -16.23
CA LEU A 28 -15.52 -12.81 -16.16
C LEU A 28 -16.51 -13.71 -15.40
N LYS A 29 -16.41 -15.03 -15.61
CA LYS A 29 -17.12 -16.01 -14.79
C LYS A 29 -16.43 -16.14 -13.43
N GLU A 30 -17.15 -16.61 -12.41
CA GLU A 30 -16.57 -16.84 -11.06
C GLU A 30 -15.43 -17.87 -11.03
N SER A 31 -15.31 -18.71 -12.06
CA SER A 31 -14.23 -19.69 -12.21
C SER A 31 -13.04 -19.18 -13.03
N GLU A 32 -13.12 -17.96 -13.55
CA GLU A 32 -12.13 -17.34 -14.43
C GLU A 32 -11.57 -16.11 -13.72
N GLU A 33 -10.24 -15.98 -13.67
CA GLU A 33 -9.56 -14.82 -13.11
C GLU A 33 -8.74 -14.14 -14.19
N ARG A 34 -8.62 -12.81 -14.12
CA ARG A 34 -7.78 -12.07 -15.07
C ARG A 34 -6.31 -12.23 -14.69
N GLU A 35 -5.50 -12.73 -15.61
CA GLU A 35 -4.04 -12.68 -15.47
C GLU A 35 -3.56 -11.23 -15.48
N LEU A 36 -2.92 -10.82 -14.38
CA LEU A 36 -2.30 -9.51 -14.24
C LEU A 36 -0.81 -9.59 -14.53
N SER A 37 -0.20 -8.46 -14.91
CA SER A 37 1.25 -8.39 -14.94
C SER A 37 1.81 -8.39 -13.50
N PRO A 38 3.01 -8.95 -13.26
CA PRO A 38 3.58 -9.00 -11.91
C PRO A 38 3.62 -7.64 -11.18
N PRO A 39 3.90 -6.49 -11.83
CA PRO A 39 3.87 -5.19 -11.15
C PRO A 39 2.47 -4.75 -10.72
N LEU A 40 1.44 -5.05 -11.51
CA LEU A 40 0.06 -4.66 -11.22
C LEU A 40 -0.53 -5.50 -10.08
N GLU A 41 -0.22 -6.80 -10.07
CA GLU A 41 -0.58 -7.72 -8.99
C GLU A 41 0.02 -7.23 -7.66
N GLN A 42 1.33 -6.94 -7.63
CA GLN A 42 2.01 -6.42 -6.43
C GLN A 42 1.40 -5.11 -5.93
N LEU A 43 1.03 -4.19 -6.83
CA LEU A 43 0.40 -2.93 -6.43
C LEU A 43 -0.95 -3.18 -5.75
N ILE A 44 -1.79 -4.06 -6.29
CA ILE A 44 -3.11 -4.37 -5.73
C ILE A 44 -2.97 -5.10 -4.39
N ASP A 45 -2.02 -6.03 -4.28
CA ASP A 45 -1.72 -6.71 -3.02
C ASP A 45 -1.30 -5.72 -1.93
N LEU A 46 -0.48 -4.73 -2.27
CA LEU A 46 -0.08 -3.68 -1.32
C LEU A 46 -1.24 -2.81 -0.88
N MET A 47 -2.09 -2.40 -1.84
CA MET A 47 -3.26 -1.59 -1.53
C MET A 47 -4.21 -2.35 -0.60
N THR A 48 -4.45 -3.64 -0.86
CA THR A 48 -5.42 -4.46 -0.13
C THR A 48 -4.92 -4.99 1.22
N ASN A 49 -3.61 -5.01 1.49
CA ASN A 49 -3.04 -5.48 2.76
C ASN A 49 -2.47 -4.37 3.66
N MET A 50 -2.68 -3.09 3.31
CA MET A 50 -2.17 -1.94 4.07
C MET A 50 -2.60 -1.92 5.55
N GLY A 51 -3.80 -2.39 5.88
CA GLY A 51 -4.32 -2.42 7.25
C GLY A 51 -3.59 -3.41 8.18
N GLN A 52 -2.82 -4.36 7.64
CA GLN A 52 -2.00 -5.28 8.44
C GLN A 52 -0.62 -4.69 8.79
N ALA A 53 -0.02 -3.89 7.91
CA ALA A 53 1.31 -3.31 8.11
C ALA A 53 1.38 -2.37 9.33
N GLU A 54 0.30 -1.64 9.62
CA GLU A 54 0.20 -0.75 10.79
C GLU A 54 0.11 -1.53 12.13
N ARG A 55 -0.21 -2.83 12.10
CA ARG A 55 -0.38 -3.67 13.30
C ARG A 55 0.91 -4.41 13.68
N ASP A 56 1.80 -4.63 12.72
CA ASP A 56 3.10 -5.30 12.89
C ASP A 56 4.28 -4.31 12.99
N ALA A 57 4.02 -2.99 13.01
CA ALA A 57 5.00 -2.00 13.39
C ALA A 57 5.39 -2.18 14.87
N CYS A 58 6.30 -3.11 15.14
CA CYS A 58 7.02 -3.21 16.39
C CYS A 58 7.65 -1.83 16.64
N PRO A 59 7.31 -1.13 17.74
CA PRO A 59 7.97 0.13 18.04
C PRO A 59 9.40 -0.23 18.40
N ASP A 60 10.32 -0.04 17.46
CA ASP A 60 11.74 -0.17 17.70
C ASP A 60 12.16 0.97 18.64
N GLU A 61 12.12 0.71 19.95
CA GLU A 61 12.79 1.51 20.98
C GLU A 61 14.31 1.30 20.85
N GLY A 62 14.87 1.77 19.73
CA GLY A 62 16.30 1.84 19.49
C GLY A 62 16.75 3.30 19.48
N TYR A 63 17.33 3.74 20.60
CA TYR A 63 18.01 5.03 20.71
C TYR A 63 19.25 5.04 19.81
N GLU A 64 19.31 5.92 18.81
CA GLU A 64 20.59 6.30 18.19
C GLU A 64 20.76 7.81 18.20
N ALA A 65 21.81 8.21 18.93
CA ALA A 65 22.37 9.53 18.91
C ALA A 65 23.36 9.68 17.74
N THR A 66 23.57 10.94 17.37
CA THR A 66 24.67 11.54 16.58
C THR A 66 24.50 11.66 15.06
N GLU A 67 24.25 12.93 14.69
CA GLU A 67 24.72 13.74 13.56
C GLU A 67 25.71 13.09 12.57
N GLU A 68 25.38 13.07 11.27
CA GLU A 68 26.05 13.83 10.19
C GLU A 68 25.47 13.48 8.80
N GLU A 69 25.96 14.21 7.80
CA GLU A 69 25.41 14.62 6.51
C GLU A 69 25.20 13.54 5.41
N GLU A 70 24.42 13.97 4.39
CA GLU A 70 24.47 13.59 2.96
C GLU A 70 24.51 12.09 2.56
N GLU A 71 23.48 11.62 1.85
CA GLU A 71 23.54 11.40 0.39
C GLU A 71 22.18 10.91 -0.14
N ALA A 72 21.86 11.32 -1.36
CA ALA A 72 20.65 10.95 -2.08
C ALA A 72 20.78 9.52 -2.61
N GLU A 73 20.30 8.55 -1.85
CA GLU A 73 20.13 7.19 -2.35
C GLU A 73 18.70 7.00 -2.84
N ASP A 74 18.57 6.60 -4.10
CA ASP A 74 17.37 6.06 -4.72
C ASP A 74 17.04 4.76 -3.98
N ASP A 75 16.43 4.89 -2.79
CA ASP A 75 16.06 3.76 -1.96
C ASP A 75 15.23 2.79 -2.81
N PRO A 76 15.66 1.52 -2.97
CA PRO A 76 14.85 0.53 -3.66
C PRO A 76 13.52 0.53 -2.94
N ILE A 77 12.44 0.87 -3.67
CA ILE A 77 11.10 1.13 -3.11
C ILE A 77 10.90 0.15 -1.96
N ASN A 78 11.01 0.66 -0.73
CA ASN A 78 10.86 -0.18 0.43
C ASN A 78 9.36 -0.42 0.57
N ILE A 79 8.89 -1.40 -0.21
CA ILE A 79 7.50 -1.81 -0.37
C ILE A 79 6.87 -2.11 1.00
N CYS A 80 7.69 -2.41 2.02
CA CYS A 80 7.29 -2.62 3.41
C CYS A 80 6.78 -1.35 4.12
N ASN A 81 7.02 -0.15 3.56
CA ASN A 81 6.85 1.12 4.28
C ASN A 81 5.89 2.09 3.58
N VAL A 82 4.97 1.60 2.75
CA VAL A 82 3.94 2.39 2.07
C VAL A 82 2.98 2.94 3.14
N ARG A 83 3.10 4.24 3.46
CA ARG A 83 2.34 4.92 4.54
C ARG A 83 1.27 5.87 4.02
N GLY A 84 1.13 5.99 2.69
CA GLY A 84 0.06 6.79 2.10
C GLY A 84 0.08 6.87 0.58
N TYR A 85 -0.81 7.72 0.04
CA TYR A 85 -1.05 7.85 -1.41
C TYR A 85 0.21 8.15 -2.23
N ARG A 86 1.18 8.88 -1.67
CA ARG A 86 2.42 9.24 -2.37
C ARG A 86 3.24 8.01 -2.76
N ASP A 87 3.26 7.00 -1.89
CA ASP A 87 4.05 5.79 -2.07
C ASP A 87 3.40 4.88 -3.12
N ILE A 88 2.06 4.82 -3.13
CA ILE A 88 1.27 4.15 -4.18
C ILE A 88 1.50 4.79 -5.56
N LEU A 89 1.49 6.12 -5.63
CA LEU A 89 1.73 6.85 -6.88
C LEU A 89 3.15 6.62 -7.42
N ARG A 90 4.14 6.46 -6.53
CA ARG A 90 5.51 6.11 -6.93
C ARG A 90 5.57 4.72 -7.55
N VAL A 91 4.96 3.71 -6.94
CA VAL A 91 4.92 2.34 -7.47
C VAL A 91 4.22 2.29 -8.83
N GLY A 92 3.11 3.01 -8.99
CA GLY A 92 2.37 3.08 -10.27
C GLY A 92 3.03 3.90 -11.38
N SER A 93 4.18 4.53 -11.12
CA SER A 93 4.91 5.35 -12.10
C SER A 93 6.13 4.64 -12.71
N CYS A 94 6.42 3.41 -12.30
CA CYS A 94 7.49 2.55 -12.86
C CYS A 94 7.00 1.78 -14.09
#